data_AF-A0A1C5WBR6-F1
#
_entry.id   AF-A0A1C5WBR6-F1
#
_cell.length_a   1.000
_cell.length_b   1.000
_cell.length_c   1.000
_cell.angle_alpha   90.00
_cell.angle_beta   90.00
_cell.angle_gamma   90.00
#
_symmetry.space_group_name_H-M   'P 1'
#
loop_
_entity.id
_entity.type
_entity.pdbx_description
1 polymer ?
#
loop_
_entity_poly.entity_id
_entity_poly.type
_entity_poly.pdbx_seq_one_letter_code
_entity_poly.pdbx_strand_id
1 'polypeptide(L)' 'MKHKKKSEIKLGRSETFTEDLYSNPEAGKCPKCGGILVTNYGDGISCTFCVDCDYNEYDYD' A
#
# COMPACT_ATOMS: atom_id res chain seq x y z
N MET A 1 9.24 10.93 12.04
CA MET A 1 9.48 9.49 11.78
C MET A 1 10.12 9.35 10.42
N LYS A 2 10.99 8.36 10.20
CA LYS A 2 11.63 8.13 8.89
C LYS A 2 10.83 7.04 8.16
N HIS A 3 10.21 7.40 7.04
CA HIS A 3 9.46 6.46 6.20
C HIS A 3 10.40 5.46 5.51
N LYS A 4 9.93 4.22 5.34
CA LYS A 4 10.62 3.24 4.50
C LYS A 4 10.64 3.70 3.05
N LYS A 5 11.73 3.42 2.34
CA LYS A 5 11.81 3.61 0.89
C LYS A 5 11.27 2.39 0.16
N LYS A 6 10.76 2.59 -1.06
CA LYS A 6 10.27 1.51 -1.95
C LYS A 6 11.30 0.37 -2.10
N SER A 7 12.59 0.71 -2.17
CA SER A 7 13.71 -0.25 -2.25
C SER A 7 13.91 -1.14 -1.02
N GLU A 8 13.37 -0.76 0.13
CA GLU A 8 13.48 -1.50 1.40
C GLU A 8 12.29 -2.45 1.61
N ILE A 9 11.25 -2.35 0.78
CA ILE A 9 10.01 -3.11 0.91
C ILE A 9 10.09 -4.33 -0.02
N LYS A 10 9.91 -5.51 0.56
CA LYS A 10 9.79 -6.77 -0.20
C LYS A 10 8.32 -7.12 -0.27
N LEU A 11 7.77 -7.11 -1.47
CA LEU A 11 6.40 -7.52 -1.74
C LEU A 11 6.29 -9.05 -1.80
N GLY A 12 5.18 -9.57 -1.28
CA GLY A 12 4.73 -10.94 -1.47
C GLY A 12 4.18 -11.18 -2.89
N ARG A 13 3.80 -12.43 -3.16
CA ARG A 13 3.31 -12.86 -4.49
C ARG A 13 2.03 -12.14 -4.95
N SER A 14 1.18 -11.76 -4.01
CA SER A 14 -0.11 -11.09 -4.27
C SER A 14 -0.11 -9.64 -3.83
N GLU A 15 1.06 -9.03 -3.66
CA GLU A 15 1.20 -7.65 -3.20
C GLU A 15 1.77 -6.76 -4.30
N THR A 16 1.25 -5.55 -4.39
CA THR A 16 1.74 -4.52 -5.31
C THR A 16 1.76 -3.17 -4.60
N PHE A 17 2.67 -2.28 -4.98
CA PHE A 17 2.62 -0.91 -4.46
C PHE A 17 1.39 -0.19 -4.99
N THR A 18 0.63 0.45 -4.11
CA THR A 18 -0.61 1.13 -4.49
C THR A 18 -0.35 2.26 -5.50
N GLU A 19 0.83 2.91 -5.45
CA GLU A 19 1.25 3.90 -6.45
C GLU A 19 1.32 3.35 -7.89
N ASP A 20 1.55 2.05 -8.07
CA ASP A 20 1.70 1.42 -9.38
C ASP A 20 0.33 1.02 -9.98
N LEU A 21 -0.73 1.05 -9.18
CA LEU A 21 -2.11 0.71 -9.60
C LEU A 21 -2.85 1.92 -10.18
N TYR A 22 -2.55 3.11 -9.68
CA TYR A 22 -3.25 4.33 -10.04
C TYR A 22 -2.29 5.27 -10.76
N SER A 23 -2.75 5.94 -11.81
CA SER A 23 -1.95 6.98 -12.48
C SER A 23 -1.71 8.22 -11.61
N ASN A 24 -2.29 8.28 -10.40
CA ASN A 24 -2.10 9.35 -9.45
C ASN A 24 -1.03 8.97 -8.40
N PRO A 25 0.15 9.62 -8.39
CA PRO A 25 1.21 9.33 -7.44
C PRO A 25 0.84 9.64 -5.97
N GLU A 26 -0.21 10.41 -5.72
CA GLU A 26 -0.71 10.66 -4.36
C GLU A 26 -1.52 9.47 -3.82
N ALA A 27 -2.09 8.62 -4.68
CA ALA A 27 -2.86 7.45 -4.27
C ALA A 27 -1.99 6.37 -3.59
N GLY A 28 -0.68 6.40 -3.82
CA GLY A 28 0.28 5.49 -3.18
C GLY A 28 0.75 5.91 -1.79
N LYS A 29 0.31 7.06 -1.28
CA LYS A 29 0.75 7.60 0.00
C LYS A 29 -0.31 7.42 1.08
N CYS A 30 0.13 7.01 2.25
CA CYS A 30 -0.72 6.83 3.40
C CYS A 30 -1.30 8.19 3.86
N PRO A 31 -2.63 8.32 4.01
CA PRO A 31 -3.23 9.58 4.43
C PRO A 31 -2.93 9.94 5.89
N LYS A 32 -2.57 8.96 6.74
CA LYS A 32 -2.23 9.22 8.15
C LYS A 32 -0.81 9.76 8.33
N CYS A 33 0.17 9.19 7.60
CA CYS A 33 1.58 9.45 7.88
C CYS A 33 2.40 9.85 6.65
N GLY A 34 1.87 9.74 5.43
CA GLY A 34 2.60 9.98 4.19
C GLY A 34 3.55 8.85 3.77
N GLY A 35 3.55 7.72 4.48
CA GLY A 35 4.32 6.51 4.16
C GLY A 35 3.78 5.76 2.94
N ILE A 36 4.48 4.72 2.52
CA ILE A 36 4.12 3.94 1.32
C ILE A 36 2.92 3.02 1.62
N LEU A 37 1.97 2.94 0.68
CA LEU A 37 0.87 1.99 0.67
C LEU A 37 1.17 0.78 -0.21
N VAL A 38 0.75 -0.39 0.25
CA VAL A 38 0.82 -1.67 -0.46
C VAL A 38 -0.58 -2.26 -0.49
N THR A 39 -1.00 -2.73 -1.66
CA THR A 39 -2.26 -3.43 -1.87
C THR A 39 -2.00 -4.92 -2.00
N ASN A 40 -2.66 -5.72 -1.15
CA ASN A 40 -2.65 -7.18 -1.19
C ASN A 40 -3.96 -7.68 -1.81
N TYR A 41 -3.86 -8.57 -2.79
CA TYR A 41 -4.97 -9.20 -3.48
C TYR A 41 -5.23 -10.60 -2.92
N GLY A 42 -6.32 -10.76 -2.18
CA GLY A 42 -6.85 -12.05 -1.74
C GLY A 42 -7.93 -12.59 -2.68
N ASP A 43 -8.50 -13.75 -2.34
CA ASP A 43 -9.61 -14.37 -3.09
C ASP A 43 -10.89 -13.50 -2.98
N GLY A 44 -11.03 -12.52 -3.89
CA GLY A 44 -12.20 -11.65 -3.99
C GLY A 44 -12.21 -10.44 -3.04
N ILE A 45 -11.08 -10.11 -2.43
CA ILE A 45 -10.91 -8.92 -1.60
C ILE A 45 -9.53 -8.32 -1.82
N SER A 46 -9.44 -7.00 -1.87
CA SER A 46 -8.18 -6.30 -1.84
C SER A 46 -8.03 -5.52 -0.53
N CYS A 47 -6.82 -5.54 0.04
CA CYS A 47 -6.49 -4.83 1.26
C CYS A 47 -5.30 -3.92 1.02
N THR A 48 -5.51 -2.62 1.14
CA THR A 48 -4.46 -1.61 1.06
C THR A 48 -4.00 -1.24 2.47
N PHE A 49 -2.69 -1.35 2.74
CA PHE A 49 -2.14 -1.07 4.07
C PHE A 49 -0.83 -0.27 4.01
N CYS A 50 -0.55 0.47 5.07
CA CYS A 50 0.69 1.24 5.19
C CYS A 50 1.81 0.39 5.80
N VAL A 51 3.03 0.53 5.27
CA VAL A 51 4.22 -0.20 5.76
C VAL A 51 4.86 0.41 7.01
N ASP A 52 4.43 1.62 7.41
CA ASP A 52 4.99 2.43 8.48
C ASP A 52 4.03 2.68 9.66
N CYS A 53 2.72 2.47 9.48
CA CYS A 53 1.71 2.71 10.52
C CYS A 53 0.56 1.70 10.43
N ASP A 54 -0.44 1.83 11.30
CA ASP A 54 -1.60 0.94 11.42
C ASP A 54 -2.73 1.23 10.41
N TYR A 55 -2.46 2.01 9.36
CA TYR A 55 -3.47 2.29 8.33
C TYR A 55 -3.75 1.04 7.49
N ASN A 56 -5.03 0.70 7.37
CA ASN A 56 -5.56 -0.32 6.48
C ASN A 56 -6.91 0.13 5.90
N GLU A 57 -7.17 -0.31 4.67
CA GLU A 57 -8.40 -0.05 3.92
C GLU A 57 -8.73 -1.32 3.13
N TYR A 58 -9.98 -1.76 3.20
CA TYR A 58 -10.46 -2.98 2.58
C TYR A 58 -11.46 -2.62 1.49
N ASP A 59 -11.15 -3.03 0.26
CA ASP A 59 -12.05 -2.91 -0.88
C ASP A 59 -12.55 -4.31 -1.26
N TYR A 60 -13.87 -4.47 -1.22
CA TYR A 60 -14.56 -5.65 -1.73
C TYR A 60 -14.82 -5.42 -3.22
N ASP A 61 -14.32 -6.33 -4.07
CA ASP A 61 -14.68 -6.38 -5.49
C ASP A 61 -16.16 -6.74 -5.69
#